data_AF-A0A950JJ08-F1
#
_entry.id   AF-A0A950JJ08-F1
#
_cell.length_a   1.000
_cell.length_b   1.000
_cell.length_c   1.000
_cell.angle_alpha   90.00
_cell.angle_beta   90.00
_cell.angle_gamma   90.00
#
_symmetry.space_group_name_H-M   'P 1'
#
loop_
_entity.id
_entity.type
_entity.pdbx_description
1 polymer ?
#
loop_
_entity_poly.entity_id
_entity_poly.type
_entity_poly.pdbx_seq_one_letter_code
_entity_poly.pdbx_strand_id
1 'polypeptide(L)'
;MASNRSKSSSAKAQARPALTFETAVLLCPHQSQAEKVAESFGLIVPDYDTIRAAHSAALHQLADAFGDALNEMATKMHFQRIVGALVGSAVGAGRFYSEKVSEARTAAARAADGGEERGAPIGLESKAQRTREFAADMAMQAYALLAAAKGAVDAYGELTGEEWKAYETRPEAQVEKKAAEAQMAAFGR
;
A
#
# COMPACT_ATOMS: atom_id res chain seq x y z
N MET A 1 -15.51 13.36 48.89
CA MET A 1 -15.45 13.34 47.40
C MET A 1 -13.99 13.29 46.99
N ALA A 2 -13.47 12.12 46.65
CA ALA A 2 -12.07 11.93 46.25
C ALA A 2 -11.99 11.88 44.71
N SER A 3 -11.17 12.76 44.14
CA SER A 3 -10.98 12.96 42.71
C SER A 3 -10.17 11.82 42.10
N ASN A 4 -10.77 11.09 41.16
CA ASN A 4 -10.13 10.00 40.43
C ASN A 4 -9.42 10.57 39.19
N ARG A 5 -8.13 10.87 39.31
CA ARG A 5 -7.30 11.34 38.18
C ARG A 5 -6.89 10.13 37.34
N SER A 6 -7.55 9.92 36.21
CA SER A 6 -7.17 8.90 35.23
C SER A 6 -5.79 9.21 34.66
N LYS A 7 -4.83 8.31 34.88
CA LYS A 7 -3.53 8.33 34.20
C LYS A 7 -3.75 7.88 32.76
N SER A 8 -3.73 8.82 31.83
CA SER A 8 -3.60 8.54 30.39
C SER A 8 -2.24 7.89 30.14
N SER A 9 -2.20 6.57 30.03
CA SER A 9 -1.04 5.85 29.52
C SER A 9 -0.97 6.07 28.00
N SER A 10 -0.09 6.97 27.56
CA SER A 10 0.32 7.02 26.16
C SER A 10 1.07 5.72 25.83
N ALA A 11 0.36 4.75 25.26
CA ALA A 11 1.00 3.59 24.65
C ALA A 11 2.01 4.13 23.63
N LYS A 12 3.30 3.84 23.84
CA LYS A 12 4.37 4.13 22.88
C LYS A 12 3.92 3.53 21.54
N ALA A 13 3.54 4.38 20.59
CA ALA A 13 3.28 3.96 19.23
C ALA A 13 4.56 3.29 18.72
N GLN A 14 4.57 1.96 18.69
CA GLN A 14 5.61 1.21 17.99
C GLN A 14 5.63 1.75 16.56
N ALA A 15 6.79 2.23 16.12
CA ALA A 15 6.97 2.73 14.77
C ALA A 15 6.53 1.62 13.82
N ARG A 16 5.43 1.84 13.08
CA ARG A 16 5.00 0.90 12.05
C ARG A 16 6.14 0.82 11.04
N PRO A 17 6.55 -0.39 10.61
CA PRO A 17 7.62 -0.53 9.64
C PRO A 17 7.28 0.28 8.38
N ALA A 18 8.31 0.93 7.81
CA ALA A 18 8.14 1.76 6.63
C ALA A 18 7.57 0.93 5.47
N LEU A 19 6.59 1.49 4.76
CA LEU A 19 5.99 0.83 3.60
C LEU A 19 6.87 1.13 2.38
N THR A 20 7.64 0.14 1.94
CA THR A 20 8.59 0.29 0.83
C THR A 20 8.04 -0.27 -0.48
N PHE A 21 8.60 0.16 -1.61
CA PHE A 21 8.21 -0.36 -2.91
C PHE A 21 8.62 -1.83 -3.08
N GLU A 22 9.77 -2.24 -2.55
CA GLU A 22 10.23 -3.63 -2.55
C GLU A 22 9.25 -4.53 -1.79
N THR A 23 8.66 -4.02 -0.70
CA THR A 23 7.61 -4.73 0.03
C THR A 23 6.38 -4.94 -0.85
N ALA A 24 6.00 -3.95 -1.68
CA ALA A 24 4.89 -4.10 -2.61
C ALA A 24 5.20 -5.17 -3.68
N VAL A 25 6.42 -5.16 -4.23
CA VAL A 25 6.89 -6.15 -5.23
C VAL A 25 6.82 -7.58 -4.67
N LEU A 26 7.17 -7.78 -3.40
CA LEU A 26 7.12 -9.10 -2.76
C LEU A 26 5.69 -9.61 -2.53
N LEU A 27 4.73 -8.71 -2.30
CA LEU A 27 3.36 -9.08 -1.90
C LEU A 27 2.39 -9.13 -3.09
N CYS A 28 2.57 -8.26 -4.07
CA CYS A 28 1.70 -8.20 -5.24
C CYS A 28 2.09 -9.28 -6.26
N PRO A 29 1.13 -9.74 -7.10
CA PRO A 29 1.47 -10.61 -8.20
C PRO A 29 2.48 -9.96 -9.15
N HIS A 30 3.37 -10.77 -9.73
CA HIS A 30 4.18 -10.37 -10.89
C HIS A 30 3.46 -10.76 -12.19
N GLN A 31 3.89 -10.21 -13.34
CA GLN A 31 3.25 -10.40 -14.66
C GLN A 31 2.81 -11.85 -14.92
N SER A 32 3.73 -12.81 -14.86
CA SER A 32 3.42 -14.20 -15.17
C SER A 32 2.48 -14.88 -14.15
N GLN A 33 2.40 -14.37 -12.92
CA GLN A 33 1.41 -14.80 -11.95
C GLN A 33 0.03 -14.20 -12.27
N ALA A 34 -0.04 -12.92 -12.65
CA ALA A 34 -1.28 -12.27 -13.05
C ALA A 34 -1.87 -12.94 -14.30
N GLU A 35 -1.05 -13.24 -15.31
CA GLU A 35 -1.46 -13.96 -16.51
C GLU A 35 -2.06 -15.33 -16.20
N LYS A 36 -1.39 -16.13 -15.36
CA LYS A 36 -1.89 -17.45 -14.96
C LYS A 36 -3.21 -17.39 -14.22
N VAL A 37 -3.36 -16.41 -13.32
CA VAL A 37 -4.63 -16.19 -12.60
C VAL A 37 -5.72 -15.78 -13.58
N ALA A 38 -5.44 -14.84 -14.48
CA ALA A 38 -6.40 -14.38 -15.46
C ALA A 38 -6.85 -15.50 -16.40
N GLU A 39 -5.92 -16.32 -16.90
CA GLU A 39 -6.24 -17.49 -17.71
C GLU A 39 -7.10 -18.51 -16.95
N SER A 40 -6.76 -18.80 -15.69
CA SER A 40 -7.47 -19.80 -14.88
C SER A 40 -8.89 -19.38 -14.48
N PHE A 41 -9.14 -18.08 -14.37
CA PHE A 41 -10.40 -17.52 -13.89
C PHE A 41 -11.17 -16.72 -14.95
N GLY A 42 -10.69 -16.67 -16.19
CA GLY A 42 -11.32 -15.92 -17.28
C GLY A 42 -11.32 -14.40 -17.07
N LEU A 43 -10.29 -13.86 -16.41
CA LEU A 43 -10.15 -12.42 -16.15
C LEU A 43 -9.31 -11.73 -17.22
N ILE A 44 -9.37 -10.40 -17.25
CA ILE A 44 -8.52 -9.56 -18.09
C ILE A 44 -7.31 -9.12 -17.27
N VAL A 45 -6.11 -9.36 -17.79
CA VAL A 45 -4.87 -8.86 -17.16
C VAL A 45 -4.81 -7.34 -17.32
N PRO A 46 -4.65 -6.57 -16.23
CA PRO A 46 -4.39 -5.13 -16.31
C PRO A 46 -3.14 -4.83 -17.14
N ASP A 47 -3.21 -3.82 -18.00
CA ASP A 47 -2.04 -3.33 -18.74
C ASP A 47 -1.10 -2.56 -17.81
N TYR A 48 -0.06 -3.26 -17.34
CA TYR A 48 0.90 -2.74 -16.38
C TYR A 48 1.64 -1.51 -16.90
N ASP A 49 2.14 -1.56 -18.13
CA ASP A 49 2.95 -0.46 -18.67
C ASP A 49 2.10 0.78 -18.94
N THR A 50 0.87 0.61 -19.42
CA THR A 50 -0.06 1.74 -19.58
C THR A 50 -0.40 2.38 -18.24
N ILE A 51 -0.69 1.59 -17.20
CA ILE A 51 -0.99 2.12 -15.85
C ILE A 51 0.24 2.83 -15.26
N ARG A 52 1.43 2.22 -15.39
CA ARG A 52 2.70 2.80 -14.95
C ARG A 52 2.96 4.14 -15.62
N ALA A 53 2.85 4.19 -16.95
CA ALA A 53 3.06 5.40 -17.74
C ALA A 53 2.05 6.50 -17.36
N ALA A 54 0.77 6.14 -17.19
CA ALA A 54 -0.26 7.10 -16.80
C ALA A 54 0.00 7.72 -15.42
N HIS A 55 0.46 6.93 -14.44
CA HIS A 55 0.78 7.45 -13.11
C HIS A 55 2.05 8.30 -13.11
N SER A 56 3.07 7.93 -13.89
CA SER A 56 4.25 8.79 -14.05
C SER A 56 3.86 10.13 -14.68
N ALA A 57 3.11 10.10 -15.79
CA ALA A 57 2.65 11.31 -16.49
C ALA A 57 1.78 12.20 -15.59
N ALA A 58 0.89 11.61 -14.79
CA ALA A 58 0.05 12.37 -13.86
C ALA A 58 0.89 13.11 -12.80
N LEU A 59 1.95 12.50 -12.27
CA LEU A 59 2.83 13.16 -11.31
C LEU A 59 3.62 14.32 -11.93
N HIS A 60 4.09 14.17 -13.17
CA HIS A 60 4.70 15.27 -13.92
C HIS A 60 3.73 16.41 -14.15
N GLN A 61 2.50 16.10 -14.57
CA GLN A 61 1.46 17.11 -14.76
C GLN A 61 1.15 17.87 -13.45
N LEU A 62 1.10 17.17 -12.31
CA LEU A 62 0.94 17.80 -11.00
C LEU A 62 2.14 18.69 -10.65
N ALA A 63 3.36 18.29 -11.00
CA ALA A 63 4.57 19.08 -10.76
C ALA A 63 4.61 20.34 -11.62
N ASP A 64 4.32 20.21 -12.92
CA ASP A 64 4.26 21.32 -13.87
C ASP A 64 3.22 22.36 -13.45
N ALA A 65 2.09 21.92 -12.88
CA ALA A 65 1.04 22.81 -12.39
C ALA A 65 1.49 23.72 -11.23
N PHE A 66 2.56 23.37 -10.50
CA PHE A 66 3.15 24.26 -9.50
C PHE A 66 4.02 25.36 -10.12
N GLY A 67 4.58 25.16 -11.32
CA GLY A 67 5.58 26.08 -11.90
C GLY A 67 6.68 26.44 -10.89
N ASP A 68 6.93 27.74 -10.71
CA ASP A 68 7.93 28.24 -9.76
C ASP A 68 7.39 28.42 -8.32
N ALA A 69 6.16 27.98 -8.03
CA ALA A 69 5.54 28.20 -6.72
C ALA A 69 6.15 27.35 -5.60
N LEU A 70 6.81 26.24 -5.95
CA LEU A 70 7.53 25.38 -5.00
C LEU A 70 9.03 25.43 -5.29
N ASN A 71 9.82 25.62 -4.23
CA ASN A 71 11.25 25.35 -4.31
C ASN A 71 11.52 23.84 -4.31
N GLU A 72 12.74 23.44 -4.68
CA GLU A 72 13.15 22.04 -4.79
C GLU A 72 12.84 21.20 -3.54
N MET A 73 13.07 21.77 -2.34
CA MET A 73 12.83 21.05 -1.09
C MET A 73 11.33 20.84 -0.85
N ALA A 74 10.50 21.84 -1.13
CA ALA A 74 9.05 21.73 -1.02
C ALA A 74 8.49 20.71 -2.02
N THR A 75 8.99 20.70 -3.26
CA THR A 75 8.68 19.70 -4.29
C THR A 75 9.02 18.30 -3.81
N LYS A 76 10.26 18.07 -3.33
CA LYS A 76 10.69 16.78 -2.77
C LYS A 76 9.77 16.31 -1.66
N MET A 77 9.52 17.13 -0.63
CA MET A 77 8.65 16.73 0.47
C MET A 77 7.20 16.48 0.05
N HIS A 78 6.68 17.24 -0.92
CA HIS A 78 5.31 17.07 -1.40
C HIS A 78 5.17 15.74 -2.14
N PHE A 79 6.00 15.49 -3.14
CA PHE A 79 5.94 14.26 -3.93
C PHE A 79 6.37 13.02 -3.12
N GLN A 80 7.25 13.17 -2.14
CA GLN A 80 7.58 12.10 -1.18
C GLN A 80 6.32 11.53 -0.50
N ARG A 81 5.37 12.40 -0.13
CA ARG A 81 4.11 11.99 0.52
C ARG A 81 3.13 11.36 -0.46
N ILE A 82 2.99 11.91 -1.66
CA ILE A 82 2.10 11.38 -2.71
C ILE A 82 2.55 9.98 -3.11
N VAL A 83 3.83 9.82 -3.42
CA VAL A 83 4.42 8.53 -3.82
C VAL A 83 4.31 7.52 -2.68
N GLY A 84 4.56 7.96 -1.43
CA GLY A 84 4.37 7.11 -0.26
C GLY A 84 2.94 6.61 -0.08
N ALA A 85 1.92 7.40 -0.42
CA ALA A 85 0.53 6.95 -0.39
C ALA A 85 0.24 5.90 -1.47
N LEU A 86 0.78 6.06 -2.68
CA LEU A 86 0.63 5.11 -3.78
C LEU A 86 1.34 3.78 -3.49
N VAL A 87 2.58 3.84 -3.00
CA VAL A 87 3.32 2.66 -2.51
C VAL A 87 2.57 1.98 -1.37
N GLY A 88 2.07 2.76 -0.41
CA GLY A 88 1.27 2.24 0.70
C GLY A 88 0.01 1.52 0.25
N SER A 89 -0.66 2.02 -0.79
CA SER A 89 -1.83 1.38 -1.40
C SER A 89 -1.46 0.04 -2.04
N ALA A 90 -0.37 -0.02 -2.81
CA ALA A 90 0.13 -1.28 -3.38
C ALA A 90 0.50 -2.31 -2.31
N VAL A 91 1.22 -1.90 -1.25
CA VAL A 91 1.53 -2.80 -0.12
C VAL A 91 0.25 -3.31 0.55
N GLY A 92 -0.73 -2.43 0.78
CA GLY A 92 -2.03 -2.80 1.35
C GLY A 92 -2.78 -3.82 0.51
N ALA A 93 -2.85 -3.59 -0.80
CA ALA A 93 -3.49 -4.50 -1.75
C ALA A 93 -2.78 -5.86 -1.81
N GLY A 94 -1.45 -5.88 -1.85
CA GLY A 94 -0.68 -7.12 -1.81
C GLY A 94 -0.87 -7.95 -0.54
N ARG A 95 -0.98 -7.30 0.63
CA ARG A 95 -1.33 -7.98 1.89
C ARG A 95 -2.73 -8.56 1.84
N PHE A 96 -3.70 -7.78 1.38
CA PHE A 96 -5.09 -8.23 1.29
C PHE A 96 -5.23 -9.39 0.30
N TYR A 97 -4.58 -9.32 -0.86
CA TYR A 97 -4.48 -10.42 -1.80
C TYR A 97 -3.90 -11.69 -1.15
N SER A 98 -2.80 -11.57 -0.41
CA SER A 98 -2.17 -12.70 0.29
C SER A 98 -3.10 -13.36 1.32
N GLU A 99 -3.87 -12.55 2.05
CA GLU A 99 -4.91 -13.02 2.97
C GLU A 99 -6.00 -13.79 2.21
N LYS A 100 -6.49 -13.25 1.09
CA LYS A 100 -7.53 -13.91 0.28
C LYS A 100 -7.06 -15.20 -0.38
N VAL A 101 -5.81 -15.28 -0.80
CA VAL A 101 -5.23 -16.55 -1.27
C VAL A 101 -5.21 -17.60 -0.15
N SER A 102 -4.91 -17.19 1.08
CA SER A 102 -4.89 -18.11 2.23
C SER A 102 -6.30 -18.59 2.60
N GLU A 103 -7.28 -17.70 2.58
CA GLU A 103 -8.71 -18.04 2.75
C GLU A 103 -9.18 -19.01 1.65
N ALA A 104 -8.84 -18.72 0.39
CA ALA A 104 -9.20 -19.54 -0.76
C ALA A 104 -8.60 -20.96 -0.67
N ARG A 105 -7.34 -21.09 -0.26
CA ARG A 105 -6.69 -22.40 -0.01
C ARG A 105 -7.39 -23.17 1.09
N THR A 106 -7.73 -22.49 2.18
CA THR A 106 -8.44 -23.10 3.33
C THR A 106 -9.83 -23.58 2.92
N ALA A 107 -10.57 -22.77 2.15
CA ALA A 107 -11.89 -23.14 1.66
C ALA A 107 -11.83 -24.33 0.69
N ALA A 108 -10.84 -24.36 -0.20
CA ALA A 108 -10.63 -25.46 -1.14
C ALA A 108 -10.29 -26.78 -0.41
N ALA A 109 -9.42 -26.75 0.60
CA ALA A 109 -9.08 -27.93 1.40
C ALA A 109 -10.31 -28.49 2.12
N ARG A 110 -11.11 -27.63 2.77
CA ARG A 110 -12.34 -28.04 3.46
C ARG A 110 -13.37 -28.66 2.52
N ALA A 111 -13.51 -28.12 1.31
CA ALA A 111 -14.40 -28.68 0.30
C ALA A 111 -13.93 -30.06 -0.18
N ALA A 112 -12.61 -30.26 -0.34
CA ALA A 112 -12.03 -31.53 -0.74
C ALA A 112 -12.22 -32.65 0.31
N ASP A 113 -12.19 -32.30 1.60
CA ASP A 113 -12.40 -33.23 2.72
C ASP A 113 -13.88 -33.63 2.92
N GLY A 114 -14.77 -33.25 2.01
CA GLY A 114 -16.21 -33.51 2.13
C GLY A 114 -16.91 -32.65 3.17
N GLY A 115 -16.29 -31.52 3.57
CA GLY A 115 -16.92 -30.53 4.43
C GLY A 115 -18.23 -30.04 3.80
N GLU A 116 -19.35 -30.35 4.47
CA GLU A 116 -20.70 -30.05 3.99
C GLU A 116 -20.88 -28.57 3.60
N GLU A 117 -20.88 -28.27 2.30
CA GLU A 117 -21.60 -27.11 1.76
C GLU A 117 -23.08 -27.49 1.64
N ARG A 118 -23.74 -27.78 2.77
CA ARG A 118 -25.18 -28.03 2.82
C ARG A 118 -25.92 -26.85 2.20
N GLY A 119 -26.50 -27.07 1.02
CA GLY A 119 -27.51 -26.18 0.45
C GLY A 119 -27.05 -25.22 -0.64
N ALA A 120 -25.92 -25.44 -1.33
CA ALA A 120 -25.77 -24.82 -2.64
C ALA A 120 -26.73 -25.52 -3.62
N PRO A 121 -27.75 -24.83 -4.17
CA PRO A 121 -28.62 -25.39 -5.20
C PRO A 121 -27.78 -25.92 -6.37
N ILE A 122 -28.19 -27.06 -6.91
CA ILE A 122 -27.56 -27.64 -8.12
C ILE A 122 -27.56 -26.55 -9.21
N GLY A 123 -26.37 -26.21 -9.70
CA GLY A 123 -26.18 -25.16 -10.72
C GLY A 123 -25.71 -23.79 -10.19
N LEU A 124 -25.53 -23.62 -8.87
CA LEU A 124 -24.89 -22.43 -8.29
C LEU A 124 -23.47 -22.73 -7.81
N GLU A 125 -22.58 -21.74 -7.93
CA GLU A 125 -21.18 -21.85 -7.50
C GLU A 125 -21.05 -22.10 -6.00
N SER A 126 -20.15 -23.02 -5.65
CA SER A 126 -19.83 -23.33 -4.26
C SER A 126 -19.25 -22.10 -3.55
N LYS A 127 -19.37 -22.03 -2.22
CA LYS A 127 -18.73 -20.98 -1.42
C LYS A 127 -17.22 -21.02 -1.63
N ALA A 128 -16.63 -22.21 -1.68
CA ALA A 128 -15.21 -22.39 -1.98
C ALA A 128 -14.81 -21.85 -3.36
N GLN A 129 -15.67 -21.99 -4.38
CA GLN A 129 -15.44 -21.41 -5.70
C GLN A 129 -15.44 -19.88 -5.65
N ARG A 130 -16.47 -19.27 -5.07
CA ARG A 130 -16.59 -17.81 -4.94
C ARG A 130 -15.42 -17.19 -4.17
N THR A 131 -14.93 -17.86 -3.13
CA THR A 131 -13.73 -17.39 -2.40
C THR A 131 -12.47 -17.41 -3.27
N ARG A 132 -12.32 -18.40 -4.17
CA ARG A 132 -11.19 -18.46 -5.11
C ARG A 132 -11.29 -17.36 -6.18
N GLU A 133 -12.48 -17.15 -6.75
CA GLU A 133 -12.72 -16.07 -7.72
C GLU A 133 -12.45 -14.69 -7.10
N PHE A 134 -12.92 -14.46 -5.88
CA PHE A 134 -12.63 -13.21 -5.18
C PHE A 134 -11.12 -12.99 -4.98
N ALA A 135 -10.38 -14.04 -4.62
CA ALA A 135 -8.91 -13.95 -4.52
C ALA A 135 -8.24 -13.67 -5.88
N ALA A 136 -8.80 -14.19 -6.97
CA ALA A 136 -8.33 -13.92 -8.33
C ALA A 136 -8.56 -12.45 -8.73
N ASP A 137 -9.72 -11.88 -8.43
CA ASP A 137 -9.99 -10.46 -8.63
C ASP A 137 -9.03 -9.57 -7.83
N MET A 138 -8.74 -9.94 -6.58
CA MET A 138 -7.79 -9.21 -5.75
C MET A 138 -6.36 -9.29 -6.30
N ALA A 139 -6.00 -10.36 -7.00
CA ALA A 139 -4.72 -10.45 -7.69
C ALA A 139 -4.62 -9.37 -8.77
N MET A 140 -5.67 -9.18 -9.59
CA MET A 140 -5.68 -8.17 -10.65
C MET A 140 -5.58 -6.75 -10.07
N GLN A 141 -6.32 -6.47 -8.98
CA GLN A 141 -6.28 -5.17 -8.32
C GLN A 141 -4.90 -4.87 -7.70
N ALA A 142 -4.30 -5.84 -7.00
CA ALA A 142 -2.97 -5.68 -6.43
C ALA A 142 -1.90 -5.47 -7.51
N TYR A 143 -2.04 -6.18 -8.64
CA TYR A 143 -1.14 -6.03 -9.79
C TYR A 143 -1.22 -4.64 -10.43
N ALA A 144 -2.43 -4.12 -10.64
CA ALA A 144 -2.64 -2.77 -11.14
C ALA A 144 -2.07 -1.69 -10.20
N LEU A 145 -2.23 -1.86 -8.89
CA LEU A 145 -1.69 -0.92 -7.90
C LEU A 145 -0.17 -0.97 -7.79
N LEU A 146 0.44 -2.14 -8.01
CA LEU A 146 1.91 -2.24 -8.15
C LEU A 146 2.41 -1.41 -9.34
N ALA A 147 1.72 -1.48 -10.49
CA ALA A 147 2.05 -0.69 -11.67
C ALA A 147 1.97 0.83 -11.39
N ALA A 148 0.88 1.26 -10.75
CA ALA A 148 0.68 2.64 -10.32
C ALA A 148 1.80 3.12 -9.38
N ALA A 149 2.16 2.31 -8.39
CA ALA A 149 3.25 2.62 -7.46
C ALA A 149 4.60 2.71 -8.17
N LYS A 150 4.89 1.82 -9.13
CA LYS A 150 6.12 1.88 -9.93
C LYS A 150 6.21 3.18 -10.73
N GLY A 151 5.12 3.58 -11.37
CA GLY A 151 5.07 4.82 -12.15
C GLY A 151 5.32 6.05 -11.28
N ALA A 152 4.79 6.05 -10.06
CA ALA A 152 5.00 7.12 -9.11
C ALA A 152 6.45 7.19 -8.58
N VAL A 153 7.05 6.04 -8.27
CA VAL A 153 8.45 5.96 -7.84
C VAL A 153 9.39 6.43 -8.95
N ASP A 154 9.12 6.04 -10.20
CA ASP A 154 9.91 6.49 -11.37
C ASP A 154 9.82 8.00 -11.54
N ALA A 155 8.60 8.56 -11.53
CA ALA A 155 8.40 10.00 -11.62
C ALA A 155 9.03 10.78 -10.47
N TYR A 156 9.06 10.24 -9.25
CA TYR A 156 9.77 10.88 -8.15
C TYR A 156 11.27 11.05 -8.46
N GLY A 157 11.90 10.00 -9.01
CA GLY A 157 13.30 10.06 -9.43
C GLY A 157 13.55 11.09 -10.51
N GLU A 158 12.66 11.15 -11.50
CA GLU A 158 12.73 12.11 -12.60
C GLU A 158 12.55 13.56 -12.12
N LEU A 159 11.59 13.81 -11.22
CA LEU A 159 11.28 15.14 -10.69
C LEU A 159 12.31 15.67 -9.70
N THR A 160 12.96 14.79 -8.95
CA THR A 160 13.81 15.19 -7.80
C THR A 160 15.29 14.90 -7.97
N GLY A 161 15.66 14.07 -8.95
CA GLY A 161 17.01 13.53 -9.12
C GLY A 161 17.41 12.51 -8.04
N GLU A 162 16.49 12.08 -7.18
CA GLU A 162 16.75 11.17 -6.05
C GLU A 162 15.90 9.91 -6.13
N GLU A 163 16.46 8.78 -5.74
CA GLU A 163 15.69 7.55 -5.56
C GLU A 163 14.69 7.70 -4.41
N TRP A 164 13.42 7.38 -4.67
CA TRP A 164 12.39 7.43 -3.64
C TRP A 164 12.68 6.38 -2.55
N LYS A 165 12.64 6.80 -1.29
CA LYS A 165 12.77 5.92 -0.13
C LYS A 165 11.62 6.14 0.82
N ALA A 166 11.09 5.07 1.41
CA ALA A 166 10.00 5.18 2.36
C ALA A 166 10.36 6.11 3.52
N TYR A 167 9.43 6.99 3.91
CA TYR A 167 9.69 7.92 5.00
C TYR A 167 9.82 7.16 6.31
N GLU A 168 11.02 7.17 6.88
CA GLU A 168 11.27 6.76 8.25
C GLU A 168 11.22 8.00 9.14
N THR A 169 10.50 7.95 10.26
CA THR A 169 10.62 8.98 11.28
C THR A 169 12.06 8.94 11.80
N ARG A 170 12.88 9.89 11.34
CA ARG A 170 14.24 10.05 11.84
C ARG A 170 14.24 10.22 13.36
N PRO A 171 15.09 9.49 14.10
CA PRO A 171 15.28 9.71 15.53
C PRO A 171 15.68 11.17 15.81
N GLU A 172 16.51 11.77 14.94
CA GLU A 172 16.92 13.17 15.07
C GLU A 172 15.78 14.18 15.02
N ALA A 173 14.68 13.95 14.28
CA ALA A 173 13.53 14.86 14.31
C ALA A 173 12.81 14.84 15.67
N GLN A 174 12.85 13.71 16.39
CA GLN A 174 12.36 13.63 17.77
C GLN A 174 13.34 14.27 18.76
N VAL A 175 14.65 14.22 18.48
CA VAL A 175 15.69 14.87 19.29
C VAL A 175 15.66 16.38 19.08
N GLU A 176 15.54 16.88 17.85
CA GLU A 176 15.38 18.30 17.52
C GLU A 176 14.07 18.85 18.05
N LYS A 177 12.97 18.10 17.96
CA LYS A 177 11.72 18.49 18.61
C LYS A 177 11.87 18.59 20.13
N LYS A 178 12.54 17.62 20.77
CA LYS A 178 12.85 17.69 22.21
C LYS A 178 13.81 18.84 22.56
N ALA A 179 14.78 19.12 21.71
CA ALA A 179 15.73 20.21 21.88
C ALA A 179 15.04 21.57 21.72
N ALA A 180 14.17 21.71 20.72
CA ALA A 180 13.34 22.88 20.50
C ALA A 180 12.33 23.06 21.65
N GLU A 181 11.69 22.00 22.13
CA GLU A 181 10.82 22.03 23.32
C GLU A 181 11.60 22.43 24.58
N ALA A 182 12.83 21.94 24.76
CA ALA A 182 13.69 22.32 25.88
C ALA A 182 14.19 23.77 25.79
N GLN A 183 14.53 24.25 24.59
CA GLN A 183 14.90 25.64 24.33
C GLN A 183 13.69 26.57 24.54
N MET A 184 12.49 26.15 24.12
CA MET A 184 11.25 26.91 24.33
C MET A 184 10.84 26.93 25.80
N ALA A 185 11.02 25.84 26.55
CA ALA A 185 10.79 25.80 28.00
C ALA A 185 11.77 26.71 28.77
N ALA A 186 12.98 26.92 28.25
CA ALA A 186 13.94 27.85 28.82
C ALA A 186 13.53 29.33 28.68
N PHE A 187 12.60 29.66 27.77
CA PHE A 187 12.06 31.02 27.61
C PHE A 187 10.91 31.36 28.58
N GLY A 188 10.60 30.48 29.54
CA GLY A 188 9.72 30.69 30.69
C GLY A 188 8.81 31.93 30.65
N ARG A 189 7.61 31.78 30.10
CA ARG A 189 6.46 32.61 30.44
C ARG A 189 5.32 31.71 30.91
#